data_AF-A0A151UEZ5-F1
#
_entry.id   AF-A0A151UEZ5-F1
#
_cell.length_a   1.000
_cell.length_b   1.000
_cell.length_c   1.000
_cell.angle_alpha   90.00
_cell.angle_beta   90.00
_cell.angle_gamma   90.00
#
_symmetry.space_group_name_H-M   'P 1'
#
loop_
_entity.id
_entity.type
_entity.pdbx_description
1 polymer ?
#
loop_
_entity_poly.entity_id
_entity_poly.type
_entity_poly.pdbx_seq_one_letter_code
_entity_poly.pdbx_strand_id
1 'polypeptide(L)'
;MDIMTALQLVLRKSLAYGGLARGLHEALKVIEKHVAQFCVLAEDCDQPDYVKLVKALCAEHNVSLLTVPSAKTLGEWASVSVIHNEP
;
A
#
# COMPACT_ATOMS: atom_id res chain seq x y z
N MET A 1 -10.16 -17.55 -9.42
CA MET A 1 -9.16 -16.47 -9.41
C MET A 1 -9.00 -16.05 -7.96
N ASP A 2 -7.81 -16.21 -7.41
CA ASP A 2 -7.54 -15.87 -6.01
C ASP A 2 -7.43 -14.35 -5.80
N ILE A 3 -7.91 -13.88 -4.66
CA ILE A 3 -7.94 -12.44 -4.29
C ILE A 3 -6.52 -11.84 -4.33
N MET A 4 -5.54 -12.61 -3.87
CA MET A 4 -4.12 -12.19 -3.84
C MET A 4 -3.56 -12.00 -5.26
N THR A 5 -3.91 -12.87 -6.21
CA THR A 5 -3.48 -12.75 -7.61
C THR A 5 -4.15 -11.55 -8.28
N ALA A 6 -5.43 -11.31 -7.97
CA ALA A 6 -6.14 -10.13 -8.46
C ALA A 6 -5.48 -8.83 -7.96
N LEU A 7 -5.09 -8.77 -6.68
CA LEU A 7 -4.41 -7.62 -6.10
C LEU A 7 -3.06 -7.34 -6.78
N GLN A 8 -2.25 -8.37 -7.00
CA GLN A 8 -0.99 -8.26 -7.74
C GLN A 8 -1.19 -7.69 -9.15
N LEU A 9 -2.24 -8.12 -9.85
CA LEU A 9 -2.54 -7.67 -11.20
C LEU A 9 -2.99 -6.20 -11.23
N VAL A 10 -3.78 -5.77 -10.24
CA VAL A 10 -4.19 -4.37 -10.07
C VAL A 10 -2.98 -3.49 -9.75
N LEU A 11 -2.12 -3.90 -8.83
CA LEU A 11 -0.89 -3.17 -8.49
C LEU A 11 0.01 -2.97 -9.72
N ARG A 12 0.24 -4.03 -10.51
CA ARG A 12 1.03 -3.95 -11.76
C ARG A 12 0.40 -3.00 -12.79
N LYS A 13 -0.92 -3.01 -12.92
CA LYS A 13 -1.62 -2.07 -13.81
C LYS A 13 -1.47 -0.63 -13.32
N SER A 14 -1.71 -0.35 -12.05
CA SER A 14 -1.55 1.00 -11.49
C SER A 14 -0.12 1.52 -11.61
N LEU A 15 0.89 0.66 -11.49
CA LEU A 15 2.28 1.01 -11.77
C LEU A 15 2.49 1.46 -13.21
N ALA A 16 1.93 0.75 -14.20
CA ALA A 16 2.05 1.11 -15.60
C ALA A 16 1.43 2.49 -15.93
N TYR A 17 0.41 2.91 -15.16
CA TYR A 17 -0.21 4.24 -15.28
C TYR A 17 0.43 5.30 -14.36
N GLY A 18 1.44 4.95 -13.56
CA GLY A 18 2.08 5.87 -12.61
C GLY A 18 1.19 6.33 -11.45
N GLY A 19 0.09 5.61 -11.18
CA GLY A 19 -0.91 5.95 -10.17
C GLY A 19 -0.66 5.34 -8.78
N LEU A 20 0.49 4.68 -8.57
CA LEU A 20 0.81 4.01 -7.32
C LEU A 20 1.65 4.92 -6.41
N ALA A 21 1.05 5.38 -5.31
CA ALA A 21 1.74 6.08 -4.24
C ALA A 21 2.40 5.07 -3.28
N ARG A 22 3.65 5.31 -2.88
CA ARG A 22 4.45 4.36 -2.09
C ARG A 22 5.06 5.03 -0.87
N GLY A 23 4.98 4.33 0.26
CA GLY A 23 5.45 4.83 1.54
C GLY A 23 4.37 5.58 2.33
N LEU A 24 4.59 5.68 3.64
CA LEU A 24 3.59 6.18 4.60
C LEU A 24 3.19 7.64 4.31
N HIS A 25 4.16 8.51 4.04
CA HIS A 25 3.89 9.94 3.84
C HIS A 25 3.12 10.21 2.55
N GLU A 26 3.47 9.54 1.45
CA GLU A 26 2.72 9.66 0.20
C GLU A 26 1.31 9.07 0.33
N ALA A 27 1.16 7.92 1.00
CA ALA A 27 -0.13 7.30 1.24
C ALA A 27 -1.07 8.25 2.00
N LEU A 28 -0.58 8.86 3.10
CA LEU A 28 -1.34 9.86 3.86
C LEU A 28 -1.81 11.02 2.99
N LYS A 29 -0.91 11.59 2.18
CA LYS A 29 -1.22 12.72 1.30
C LYS A 29 -2.29 12.38 0.26
N VAL A 30 -2.29 11.16 -0.28
CA VAL A 30 -3.26 10.72 -1.29
C VAL A 30 -4.63 10.42 -0.65
N ILE A 31 -4.63 9.90 0.58
CA ILE A 31 -5.85 9.70 1.38
C ILE A 31 -6.48 11.06 1.71
N GLU A 32 -5.71 12.02 2.24
CA GLU A 32 -6.19 13.37 2.57
C GLU A 32 -6.75 14.12 1.36
N LYS A 33 -6.15 13.92 0.18
CA LYS A 33 -6.62 14.52 -1.08
C LYS A 33 -7.83 13.81 -1.70
N HIS A 34 -8.36 12.75 -1.07
CA HIS A 34 -9.45 11.91 -1.59
C HIS A 34 -9.20 11.34 -3.00
N VAL A 35 -7.94 11.17 -3.40
CA VAL A 35 -7.57 10.53 -4.67
C VAL A 35 -7.29 9.04 -4.50
N ALA A 36 -7.19 8.56 -3.25
CA ALA A 36 -7.01 7.15 -2.95
C ALA A 36 -8.29 6.37 -3.26
N GLN A 37 -8.21 5.43 -4.21
CA GLN A 37 -9.29 4.47 -4.46
C GLN A 37 -9.25 3.30 -3.47
N PHE A 38 -8.03 2.87 -3.12
CA PHE A 38 -7.79 1.71 -2.28
C PHE A 38 -6.42 1.83 -1.60
N CYS A 39 -6.29 1.34 -0.36
CA CYS A 39 -5.04 1.30 0.39
C CYS A 39 -4.69 -0.13 0.80
N VAL A 40 -3.44 -0.53 0.60
CA VAL A 40 -2.93 -1.82 1.06
C VAL A 40 -2.00 -1.57 2.24
N LEU A 41 -2.24 -2.23 3.36
CA LEU A 41 -1.46 -2.11 4.58
C LEU A 41 -0.86 -3.45 4.97
N ALA A 42 0.40 -3.44 5.39
CA ALA A 42 1.03 -4.61 5.97
C ALA A 42 0.68 -4.74 7.46
N GLU A 43 0.38 -5.95 7.92
CA GLU A 43 0.11 -6.23 9.33
C GLU A 43 1.40 -6.33 10.15
N ASP A 44 2.49 -6.74 9.50
CA ASP A 44 3.86 -6.86 10.05
C ASP A 44 4.56 -5.50 10.13
N CYS A 45 3.93 -4.51 10.76
CA CYS A 45 4.52 -3.19 10.98
C CYS A 45 4.99 -3.06 12.43
N ASP A 46 6.28 -2.82 12.63
CA ASP A 46 6.90 -2.72 13.96
C ASP A 46 6.25 -1.67 14.88
N GLN A 47 5.68 -0.61 14.28
CA GLN A 47 5.04 0.48 15.01
C GLN A 47 3.51 0.46 14.79
N PRO A 48 2.74 0.00 15.78
CA PRO A 48 1.28 -0.15 15.66
C PRO A 48 0.55 1.20 15.52
N ASP A 49 1.19 2.30 15.90
CA ASP A 49 0.59 3.63 15.81
C ASP A 49 0.43 4.09 14.36
N TYR A 50 1.35 3.70 13.45
CA TYR A 50 1.17 3.97 12.02
C TYR A 50 -0.01 3.20 11.43
N VAL A 51 -0.19 1.94 11.84
CA VAL A 51 -1.31 1.12 11.42
C VAL A 51 -2.64 1.73 11.87
N LYS A 52 -2.70 2.27 13.10
CA LYS A 52 -3.89 2.95 13.61
C LYS A 52 -4.19 4.24 12.84
N LEU A 53 -3.16 5.06 12.57
CA LEU A 53 -3.33 6.31 11.82
C LEU A 53 -3.87 6.06 10.42
N VAL A 54 -3.29 5.11 9.68
CA VAL A 54 -3.76 4.78 8.33
C VAL A 54 -5.16 4.20 8.36
N LYS A 55 -5.47 3.31 9.32
CA LYS A 55 -6.84 2.76 9.47
C LYS A 55 -7.87 3.83 9.79
N ALA A 56 -7.55 4.78 10.67
CA ALA A 56 -8.44 5.88 11.01
C ALA A 56 -8.72 6.76 9.79
N LEU A 57 -7.67 7.17 9.07
CA LEU A 57 -7.83 7.98 7.86
C LEU A 57 -8.57 7.25 6.75
N CYS A 58 -8.30 5.96 6.53
CA CYS A 58 -9.06 5.19 5.55
C CYS A 58 -10.56 5.10 5.93
N ALA A 59 -10.87 4.99 7.23
CA ALA A 59 -12.26 4.96 7.70
C ALA A 59 -12.97 6.31 7.52
N GLU A 60 -12.29 7.42 7.80
CA GLU A 60 -12.83 8.79 7.62
C GLU A 60 -13.08 9.12 6.15
N HIS A 61 -12.14 8.80 5.27
CA HIS A 61 -12.20 9.13 3.85
C HIS A 61 -12.94 8.06 3.00
N ASN A 62 -13.47 7.01 3.63
CA ASN A 62 -14.16 5.87 2.98
C ASN A 62 -13.29 5.13 1.95
N VAL A 63 -12.00 5.01 2.23
CA VAL A 63 -11.05 4.31 1.36
C VAL A 63 -11.04 2.82 1.72
N SER A 64 -11.19 1.96 0.71
CA SER A 64 -11.15 0.52 0.90
C SER A 64 -9.74 0.07 1.32
N LEU A 65 -9.64 -0.67 2.44
CA LEU A 65 -8.37 -1.10 3.02
C LEU A 65 -8.21 -2.63 2.90
N LEU A 66 -7.09 -3.10 2.36
CA LEU A 66 -6.67 -4.52 2.46
C LEU A 66 -5.53 -4.62 3.44
N THR A 67 -5.52 -5.71 4.19
CA THR A 67 -4.35 -6.13 4.95
C THR A 67 -3.60 -7.25 4.25
N VAL A 68 -2.28 -7.17 4.28
CA VAL A 68 -1.37 -8.21 3.79
C VAL A 68 -0.46 -8.61 4.96
N PRO A 69 -0.19 -9.91 5.17
CA PRO A 69 0.53 -10.37 6.35
C PRO A 69 1.99 -9.91 6.40
N SER A 70 2.64 -9.61 5.26
CA SER A 70 4.05 -9.21 5.24
C SER A 70 4.28 -7.92 4.44
N ALA A 71 5.01 -6.98 5.02
CA ALA A 71 5.42 -5.74 4.34
C ALA A 71 6.42 -6.03 3.20
N LYS A 72 7.22 -7.08 3.32
CA LYS A 72 8.22 -7.46 2.31
C LYS A 72 7.55 -7.90 1.01
N THR A 73 6.56 -8.80 1.10
CA THR A 73 5.83 -9.28 -0.08
C THR A 73 5.01 -8.17 -0.73
N LEU A 74 4.44 -7.26 0.07
CA LEU A 74 3.78 -6.07 -0.44
C LEU A 74 4.75 -5.16 -1.22
N GLY A 75 5.95 -4.95 -0.69
CA GLY A 75 7.03 -4.22 -1.36
C GLY A 75 7.42 -4.84 -2.70
N GLU A 76 7.56 -6.16 -2.76
CA GLU A 76 7.82 -6.91 -4.00
C GLU A 76 6.71 -6.70 -5.04
N TRP A 77 5.45 -6.68 -4.63
CA TRP A 77 4.32 -6.48 -5.55
C TRP A 77 4.18 -5.03 -6.01
N ALA A 78 4.50 -4.08 -5.14
CA ALA A 78 4.56 -2.65 -5.45
C ALA A 78 5.84 -2.27 -6.24
N SER A 79 6.66 -3.24 -6.66
CA SER A 79 7.91 -3.04 -7.36
C SER A 79 8.88 -2.12 -6.60
N VAL A 80 8.85 -2.15 -5.28
CA VAL A 80 9.93 -1.65 -4.43
C VAL A 80 10.93 -2.80 -4.27
N SER A 81 11.48 -3.26 -5.40
CA SER A 81 12.76 -3.94 -5.36
C SER A 81 13.75 -2.87 -4.96
N VAL A 82 14.11 -2.86 -3.68
CA VAL A 82 15.36 -2.23 -3.27
C VAL A 82 16.44 -2.79 -4.20
N ILE A 83 16.96 -1.91 -5.05
CA ILE A 83 18.30 -2.09 -5.60
C ILE A 83 19.19 -1.98 -4.35
N HIS A 84 19.34 -3.08 -3.60
CA HIS A 84 20.42 -3.21 -2.65
C HIS A 84 21.68 -3.27 -3.50
N ASN A 85 22.24 -2.09 -3.70
CA ASN A 85 23.65 -1.88 -3.94
C ASN A 85 24.40 -2.51 -2.74
N GLU A 86 24.74 -3.79 -2.83
CA GLU A 86 25.85 -4.34 -2.06
C GLU A 86 27.16 -3.72 -2.61
N PRO A 87 28.14 -3.44 -1.72
CA PRO A 87 29.38 -2.74 -2.07
C PRO A 87 30.31 -3.54 -2.98
#